data_AF-A0A196MXQ0-F1
#
_entry.id   AF-A0A196MXQ0-F1
#
_cell.length_a   1.000
_cell.length_b   1.000
_cell.length_c   1.000
_cell.angle_alpha   90.00
_cell.angle_beta   90.00
_cell.angle_gamma   90.00
#
_symmetry.space_group_name_H-M   'P 1'
#
loop_
_entity.id
_entity.type
_entity.pdbx_description
1 polymer ?
#
loop_
_entity_poly.entity_id
_entity_poly.type
_entity_poly.pdbx_seq_one_letter_code
_entity_poly.pdbx_strand_id
1 'polypeptide(L)'
;MRRRYPDRGRGRLLPEPDILDWVADDAANRVAYPIGFYPMLRQDGESWHWHPATEKLADLYGKFKPFRAALRAGILPSSYSGSLEDHLPRFLEPPAAWATHPMLDSWATSLLSDLKGWLVDETRRR
;
A
#
# COMPACT_ATOMS: atom_id res chain seq x y z
N MET A 1 4.55 33.63 -4.02
CA MET A 1 3.48 33.28 -3.07
C MET A 1 3.91 32.06 -2.26
N ARG A 2 4.18 32.21 -0.96
CA ARG A 2 4.47 31.08 -0.06
C ARG A 2 3.15 30.56 0.53
N ARG A 3 2.70 29.36 0.14
CA ARG A 3 1.61 28.69 0.88
C ARG A 3 2.21 28.11 2.16
N ARG A 4 1.75 28.62 3.31
CA ARG A 4 2.03 28.04 4.63
C ARG A 4 1.28 26.72 4.74
N TYR A 5 1.96 25.69 5.23
CA TYR A 5 1.39 24.38 5.58
C TYR A 5 0.37 24.52 6.70
N PRO A 6 -0.67 23.67 6.76
CA PRO A 6 -1.52 23.59 7.94
C PRO A 6 -0.88 22.71 9.02
N ASP A 7 -1.16 23.16 10.23
CA ASP A 7 -0.88 22.62 11.55
C ASP A 7 -1.17 21.11 11.69
N ARG A 8 -0.37 20.42 12.51
CA ARG A 8 -0.53 19.00 12.87
C ARG A 8 -1.66 18.81 13.87
N GLY A 9 -2.84 19.35 13.58
CA GLY A 9 -3.99 19.33 14.46
C GLY A 9 -5.28 19.35 13.66
N ARG A 10 -5.93 18.18 13.55
CA ARG A 10 -7.29 18.01 13.00
C ARG A 10 -7.44 18.47 11.55
N GLY A 11 -6.74 17.78 10.64
CA GLY A 11 -6.78 18.07 9.20
C GLY A 11 -8.08 17.61 8.56
N ARG A 12 -8.87 18.55 8.05
CA ARG A 12 -9.85 18.32 6.98
C ARG A 12 -9.13 17.51 5.89
N LEU A 13 -9.64 16.35 5.50
CA LEU A 13 -9.09 15.60 4.37
C LEU A 13 -9.04 16.56 3.17
N LEU A 14 -7.84 16.86 2.67
CA LEU A 14 -7.69 17.63 1.45
C LEU A 14 -8.38 16.84 0.32
N PRO A 15 -9.02 17.53 -0.65
CA PRO A 15 -9.50 16.87 -1.85
C PRO A 15 -8.38 16.02 -2.48
N GLU A 16 -8.74 14.83 -2.97
CA GLU A 16 -7.79 13.91 -3.62
C GLU A 16 -6.88 14.60 -4.65
N PRO A 17 -7.38 15.49 -5.54
CA PRO A 17 -6.52 16.20 -6.49
C PRO A 17 -5.40 17.01 -5.82
N ASP A 18 -5.70 17.75 -4.75
CA ASP A 18 -4.70 18.58 -4.05
C ASP A 18 -3.59 17.73 -3.41
N ILE A 19 -3.94 16.53 -2.94
CA ILE A 19 -2.98 15.57 -2.38
C ILE A 19 -2.08 15.03 -3.49
N LEU A 20 -2.64 14.65 -4.63
CA LEU A 20 -1.88 14.10 -5.75
C LEU A 20 -0.96 15.15 -6.37
N ASP A 21 -1.41 16.39 -6.52
CA ASP A 21 -0.58 17.51 -6.99
C ASP A 21 0.59 17.76 -6.03
N TRP A 22 0.31 17.79 -4.72
CA TRP A 22 1.35 17.92 -3.70
C TRP A 22 2.36 16.75 -3.73
N VAL A 23 1.93 15.51 -4.01
CA VAL A 23 2.85 14.38 -4.18
C VAL A 23 3.65 14.52 -5.47
N ALA A 24 3.04 14.94 -6.57
CA ALA A 24 3.71 15.08 -7.87
C ALA A 24 4.89 16.05 -7.82
N ASP A 25 4.79 17.14 -7.05
CA ASP A 25 5.86 18.11 -6.82
C ASP A 25 7.16 17.49 -6.25
N ASP A 26 7.06 16.41 -5.47
CA ASP A 26 8.21 15.74 -4.86
C ASP A 26 7.87 14.28 -4.52
N ALA A 27 7.62 13.48 -5.57
CA ALA A 27 7.13 12.12 -5.43
C ALA A 27 8.10 11.23 -4.63
N ALA A 28 9.41 11.47 -4.76
CA ALA A 28 10.43 10.71 -4.06
C ALA A 28 10.31 10.83 -2.53
N ASN A 29 9.88 11.97 -1.99
CA ASN A 29 9.76 12.16 -0.55
C ASN A 29 8.31 12.09 -0.04
N ARG A 30 7.31 12.31 -0.91
CA ARG A 30 5.91 12.50 -0.51
C ARG A 30 5.01 11.30 -0.76
N VAL A 31 5.39 10.39 -1.64
CA VAL A 31 4.52 9.27 -2.07
C VAL A 31 4.15 8.28 -0.95
N ALA A 32 4.94 8.20 0.11
CA ALA A 32 4.59 7.37 1.27
C ALA A 32 3.36 7.89 2.01
N TYR A 33 3.09 9.20 1.93
CA TYR A 33 1.99 9.85 2.65
C TYR A 33 0.60 9.33 2.24
N PRO A 34 0.19 9.33 0.95
CA PRO A 34 -1.10 8.79 0.52
C PRO A 34 -1.33 7.34 0.96
N ILE A 35 -0.29 6.51 0.97
CA ILE A 35 -0.42 5.10 1.35
C ILE A 35 -0.88 4.94 2.81
N GLY A 36 -0.62 5.90 3.68
CA GLY A 36 -1.03 5.85 5.08
C GLY A 36 -2.52 6.08 5.34
N PHE A 37 -3.29 6.59 4.37
CA PHE A 37 -4.72 6.91 4.58
C PHE A 37 -5.65 6.49 3.45
N TYR A 38 -5.15 6.26 2.23
CA TYR A 38 -5.98 5.67 1.19
C TYR A 38 -6.29 4.21 1.54
N PRO A 39 -7.54 3.74 1.31
CA PRO A 39 -7.86 2.32 1.45
C PRO A 39 -6.92 1.51 0.56
N MET A 40 -6.36 0.43 1.11
CA MET A 40 -5.42 -0.44 0.38
C MET A 40 -6.15 -1.52 -0.40
N LEU A 41 -7.16 -2.12 0.22
CA LEU A 41 -7.92 -3.23 -0.35
C LEU A 41 -9.39 -2.90 -0.47
N ARG A 42 -10.05 -3.54 -1.42
CA ARG A 42 -11.50 -3.65 -1.54
C ARG A 42 -11.87 -5.12 -1.54
N GLN A 43 -12.91 -5.48 -0.80
CA GLN A 43 -13.50 -6.81 -0.85
C GLN A 43 -14.61 -6.84 -1.91
N ASP A 44 -14.64 -7.89 -2.72
CA ASP A 44 -15.70 -8.16 -3.69
C ASP A 44 -16.13 -9.63 -3.53
N GLY A 45 -17.24 -9.84 -2.82
CA GLY A 45 -17.63 -11.17 -2.36
C GLY A 45 -16.57 -11.79 -1.43
N GLU A 46 -16.02 -12.93 -1.84
CA GLU A 46 -14.97 -13.65 -1.11
C GLU A 46 -13.55 -13.23 -1.52
N SER A 47 -13.41 -12.46 -2.60
CA SER A 47 -12.12 -12.04 -3.16
C SER A 47 -11.67 -10.68 -2.67
N TRP A 48 -10.35 -10.51 -2.61
CA TRP A 48 -9.71 -9.26 -2.22
C TRP A 48 -8.93 -8.67 -3.39
N HIS A 49 -9.18 -7.40 -3.66
CA HIS A 49 -8.56 -6.64 -4.73
C HIS A 49 -7.86 -5.41 -4.18
N TRP A 50 -6.89 -4.86 -4.90
CA TRP A 50 -6.44 -3.51 -4.61
C TRP A 50 -7.61 -2.55 -4.73
N HIS A 51 -7.67 -1.58 -3.81
CA HIS A 51 -8.65 -0.52 -3.93
C HIS A 51 -8.34 0.32 -5.19
N PRO A 52 -9.33 0.84 -5.94
CA PRO A 52 -9.09 1.66 -7.13
C PRO A 52 -8.14 2.85 -6.91
N ALA A 53 -8.16 3.42 -5.71
CA ALA A 53 -7.22 4.47 -5.36
C ALA A 53 -5.78 3.96 -5.21
N THR A 54 -5.58 2.74 -4.70
CA THR A 54 -4.25 2.10 -4.64
C THR A 54 -3.75 1.75 -6.03
N GLU A 55 -4.63 1.24 -6.91
CA GLU A 55 -4.32 1.00 -8.33
C GLU A 55 -3.84 2.27 -9.02
N LYS A 56 -4.58 3.37 -8.85
CA LYS A 56 -4.18 4.69 -9.37
C LYS A 56 -2.80 5.15 -8.85
N LEU A 57 -2.52 4.95 -7.56
CA LEU A 57 -1.22 5.30 -6.99
C LEU A 57 -0.10 4.37 -7.47
N ALA A 58 -0.41 3.10 -7.75
CA ALA A 58 0.51 2.12 -8.32
C ALA A 58 0.89 2.48 -9.77
N ASP A 59 -0.06 2.90 -10.58
CA ASP A 59 0.18 3.41 -11.94
C ASP A 59 1.08 4.65 -11.93
N LEU A 60 0.79 5.59 -11.05
CA LEU A 60 1.52 6.86 -10.97
C LEU A 60 2.92 6.69 -10.36
N TYR A 61 3.04 5.85 -9.34
CA TYR A 61 4.20 5.86 -8.46
C TYR A 61 4.82 4.49 -8.15
N GLY A 62 4.39 3.42 -8.81
CA GLY A 62 4.89 2.06 -8.59
C GLY A 62 6.41 1.92 -8.71
N LYS A 63 7.04 2.75 -9.56
CA LYS A 63 8.50 2.80 -9.73
C LYS A 63 9.27 3.34 -8.52
N PHE A 64 8.63 4.11 -7.64
CA PHE A 64 9.31 4.75 -6.51
C PHE A 64 9.48 3.76 -5.35
N LYS A 65 10.73 3.56 -4.91
CA LYS A 65 11.03 2.72 -3.73
C LYS A 65 10.23 3.13 -2.47
N PRO A 66 10.05 4.43 -2.17
CA PRO A 66 9.25 4.86 -1.02
C PRO A 66 7.77 4.45 -1.10
N PHE A 67 7.18 4.40 -2.30
CA PHE A 67 5.81 3.89 -2.49
C PHE A 67 5.73 2.41 -2.10
N ARG A 68 6.61 1.59 -2.69
CA ARG A 68 6.66 0.14 -2.44
C ARG A 68 6.98 -0.18 -0.97
N ALA A 69 7.83 0.61 -0.34
CA ALA A 69 8.17 0.47 1.07
C ALA A 69 6.97 0.81 1.98
N ALA A 70 6.27 1.92 1.72
CA ALA A 70 5.07 2.30 2.46
C ALA A 70 3.96 1.25 2.31
N LEU A 71 3.76 0.74 1.09
CA LEU A 71 2.75 -0.27 0.82
C LEU A 71 3.06 -1.57 1.55
N ARG A 72 4.31 -2.04 1.51
CA ARG A 72 4.76 -3.21 2.26
C ARG A 72 4.57 -3.04 3.78
N ALA A 73 4.85 -1.85 4.32
CA ALA A 73 4.66 -1.57 5.75
C ALA A 73 3.18 -1.60 6.18
N GLY A 74 2.25 -1.23 5.29
CA GLY A 74 0.81 -1.36 5.55
C GLY A 74 0.31 -2.80 5.48
N ILE A 75 0.93 -3.63 4.64
CA ILE A 75 0.64 -5.07 4.56
C ILE A 75 1.23 -5.81 5.77
N LEU A 76 2.41 -5.38 6.24
CA LEU A 76 3.18 -6.05 7.30
C LEU A 76 3.57 -5.03 8.36
N PRO A 77 2.63 -4.66 9.22
CA PRO A 77 2.95 -3.75 10.30
C PRO A 77 4.02 -4.39 11.19
N SER A 78 4.99 -3.59 11.63
CA SER A 78 6.07 -4.02 12.53
C SER A 78 5.58 -4.49 13.90
N SER A 79 4.32 -4.18 14.23
CA SER A 79 3.61 -4.65 15.41
C SER A 79 2.18 -5.01 15.00
N TYR A 80 1.80 -6.27 15.24
CA TYR A 80 0.44 -6.75 15.09
C TYR A 80 0.08 -7.53 16.35
N SER A 81 -0.96 -7.08 17.07
CA SER A 81 -1.40 -7.70 18.33
C SER A 81 -2.34 -8.90 18.13
N GLY A 82 -2.75 -9.17 16.88
CA GLY A 82 -3.56 -10.33 16.49
C GLY A 82 -2.73 -11.42 15.81
N SER A 83 -3.39 -12.49 15.37
CA SER A 83 -2.72 -13.49 14.51
C SER A 83 -2.60 -12.95 13.09
N LEU A 84 -1.40 -13.06 12.52
CA LEU A 84 -1.19 -12.72 11.12
C LEU A 84 -1.98 -13.64 10.16
N GLU A 85 -2.46 -14.80 10.64
CA GLU A 85 -3.25 -15.75 9.85
C GLU A 85 -4.58 -15.17 9.35
N ASP A 86 -5.24 -14.27 10.09
CA ASP A 86 -6.48 -13.65 9.61
C ASP A 86 -6.19 -12.41 8.73
N HIS A 87 -5.00 -11.83 8.89
CA HIS A 87 -4.62 -10.57 8.25
C HIS A 87 -3.90 -10.76 6.92
N LEU A 88 -3.08 -11.79 6.76
CA LEU A 88 -2.26 -12.00 5.56
C LEU A 88 -3.02 -12.60 4.36
N PRO A 89 -4.01 -13.51 4.51
CA PRO A 89 -4.67 -14.13 3.37
C PRO A 89 -5.32 -13.14 2.39
N ARG A 90 -5.88 -12.03 2.90
CA ARG A 90 -6.46 -10.94 2.06
C ARG A 90 -5.44 -10.25 1.15
N PHE A 91 -4.15 -10.47 1.36
CA PHE A 91 -3.07 -9.93 0.54
C PHE A 91 -2.44 -10.96 -0.40
N LEU A 92 -3.01 -12.16 -0.58
CA LEU A 92 -2.47 -13.14 -1.54
C LEU A 92 -2.89 -12.85 -2.98
N GLU A 93 -4.17 -12.54 -3.19
CA GLU A 93 -4.71 -12.24 -4.53
C GLU A 93 -4.24 -10.89 -5.09
N PRO A 94 -4.23 -9.78 -4.32
CA PRO A 94 -3.87 -8.47 -4.88
C PRO A 94 -2.46 -8.41 -5.49
N PRO A 95 -1.37 -8.83 -4.80
CA PRO A 95 -0.04 -8.85 -5.41
C PRO A 95 0.05 -9.79 -6.62
N ALA A 96 -0.72 -10.88 -6.65
CA ALA A 96 -0.77 -11.76 -7.82
C ALA A 96 -1.32 -11.04 -9.06
N ALA A 97 -2.31 -10.15 -8.88
CA ALA A 97 -2.86 -9.33 -9.95
C ALA A 97 -1.82 -8.35 -10.55
N TRP A 98 -0.80 -7.96 -9.77
CA TRP A 98 0.29 -7.11 -10.23
C TRP A 98 1.50 -7.87 -10.77
N ALA A 99 1.47 -9.20 -10.85
CA ALA A 99 2.59 -9.98 -11.41
C ALA A 99 2.89 -9.64 -12.88
N THR A 100 1.93 -9.06 -13.60
CA THR A 100 2.07 -8.57 -14.99
C THR A 100 2.05 -7.05 -15.09
N HIS A 101 2.06 -6.34 -13.96
CA HIS A 101 1.98 -4.87 -13.93
C HIS A 101 3.30 -4.24 -14.45
N PRO A 102 3.27 -3.29 -15.40
CA PRO A 102 4.46 -2.79 -16.09
C PRO A 102 5.57 -2.23 -15.18
N MET A 103 5.21 -1.73 -14.00
CA MET A 103 6.16 -1.16 -13.03
C MET A 103 6.37 -1.98 -11.76
N LEU A 104 5.53 -3.00 -11.53
CA LEU A 104 5.45 -3.68 -10.24
C LEU A 104 5.61 -5.20 -10.34
N ASP A 105 5.65 -5.79 -11.54
CA ASP A 105 5.80 -7.22 -11.80
C ASP A 105 6.74 -7.97 -10.84
N SER A 106 8.00 -7.57 -10.81
CA SER A 106 9.10 -8.16 -10.05
C SER A 106 8.91 -7.94 -8.56
N TRP A 107 8.48 -6.75 -8.16
CA TRP A 107 8.22 -6.44 -6.76
C TRP A 107 7.00 -7.20 -6.23
N ALA A 108 5.93 -7.28 -7.00
CA ALA A 108 4.69 -7.95 -6.65
C ALA A 108 4.90 -9.46 -6.54
N THR A 109 5.69 -10.04 -7.45
CA THR A 109 6.11 -11.45 -7.39
C THR A 109 6.93 -11.74 -6.14
N SER A 110 7.91 -10.87 -5.81
CA SER A 110 8.71 -11.01 -4.59
C SER A 110 7.84 -10.87 -3.34
N LEU A 111 6.94 -9.88 -3.30
CA LEU A 111 6.03 -9.67 -2.18
C LEU A 111 5.10 -10.88 -1.98
N LEU A 112 4.55 -11.44 -3.05
CA LEU A 112 3.70 -12.63 -2.98
C LEU A 112 4.47 -13.84 -2.42
N SER A 113 5.73 -14.02 -2.84
CA SER A 113 6.60 -15.07 -2.31
C SER A 113 6.84 -14.89 -0.81
N ASP A 114 7.13 -13.65 -0.38
CA ASP A 114 7.35 -13.34 1.04
C ASP A 114 6.10 -13.61 1.88
N LEU A 115 4.92 -13.19 1.38
CA LEU A 115 3.64 -13.41 2.07
C LEU A 115 3.33 -14.89 2.27
N LYS A 116 3.57 -15.72 1.26
CA LYS A 116 3.43 -17.18 1.38
C LYS A 116 4.41 -17.74 2.41
N GLY A 117 5.65 -17.27 2.40
CA GLY A 117 6.66 -17.64 3.39
C GLY A 117 6.23 -17.35 4.82
N TRP A 118 5.75 -16.13 5.09
CA TRP A 118 5.29 -15.76 6.44
C TRP A 118 4.06 -16.54 6.89
N LEU A 119 3.13 -16.84 5.99
CA LEU A 119 1.95 -17.64 6.36
C LEU A 119 2.35 -19.05 6.81
N VAL A 120 3.31 -19.67 6.11
CA VAL A 120 3.89 -20.96 6.50
C VAL A 120 4.59 -20.85 7.86
N ASP A 121 5.39 -19.82 8.09
CA ASP A 121 6.10 -19.62 9.34
C ASP A 121 5.15 -19.37 10.52
N GLU A 122 4.09 -18.59 10.31
CA GLU A 122 3.06 -18.33 11.33
C GLU A 122 2.33 -19.62 11.71
N THR A 123 1.99 -20.46 10.71
CA THR A 123 1.32 -21.75 10.94
C THR A 123 2.19 -22.71 11.76
N ARG A 124 3.52 -22.63 11.61
CA ARG A 124 4.51 -23.45 12.35
C ARG A 124 4.77 -23.00 13.78
N ARG A 125 4.42 -21.76 14.13
CA ARG A 125 4.64 -21.19 15.47
C ARG A 125 3.56 -21.57 16.49
N ARG A 126 2.48 -22.20 16.02
CA ARG A 126 1.43 -22.82 16.85
C ARG A 126 1.83 -24.23 17.25
#